data_AF-A0A8H6MS09-F1
#
_entry.id   AF-A0A8H6MS09-F1
#
_cell.length_a   1.000
_cell.length_b   1.000
_cell.length_c   1.000
_cell.angle_alpha   90.00
_cell.angle_beta   90.00
_cell.angle_gamma   90.00
#
_symmetry.space_group_name_H-M   'P 1'
#
loop_
_entity.id
_entity.type
_entity.pdbx_description
1 polymer ?
#
loop_
_entity_poly.entity_id
_entity_poly.type
_entity_poly.pdbx_seq_one_letter_code
_entity_poly.pdbx_strand_id
1 'polypeptide(L)'
;MPYLKHVAPAVTYIDGKELELYPFVPGPSFSAQDCAFGHTRGFDTDETKYSETKARTRIEDNIRVTDGGNQILQCTVVDAPREDQPSCCPLTTQSGEKADEKIPLSRSLVAKVFDYEHYPSGGMAAFERGDERAADEKFRHELSVYKTGYPHVMPQFYGGWVMKIENRYPKKVKCNDDDHPKFRYVCLLLIEFIEGRSVEDMCFRKDEEPGYIGDLIPLNLVIKKMLYGLAVGNHLGVTHGRQCEPSKVSVTMMDGNTDLDELRVVFLNHSDTQVPKHRGSVLAWLPYPPHPAEWYDADDLGLFVGWWPPSPRETKTMEEYDEEDEKTAQLFGEWMCSKEVFGPIEEADDVMDELERTGRDWPHEYPKFSTNQTMEEIREELKLRGKKRKREQKKLEDSRDE
;
A
#
# COMPACT_ATOMS: atom_id res chain seq x y z
N MET A 1 -21.19 -2.20 26.49
CA MET A 1 -21.79 -2.87 25.30
C MET A 1 -21.41 -4.34 25.36
N PRO A 2 -22.34 -5.28 25.12
CA PRO A 2 -21.97 -6.70 25.09
C PRO A 2 -21.05 -6.93 23.88
N TYR A 3 -19.88 -7.53 24.14
CA TYR A 3 -18.92 -7.95 23.14
C TYR A 3 -19.63 -8.63 21.96
N LEU A 4 -19.52 -8.04 20.77
CA LEU A 4 -19.81 -8.74 19.52
C LEU A 4 -18.98 -10.01 19.55
N LYS A 5 -19.61 -11.17 19.76
CA LYS A 5 -18.95 -12.47 19.59
C LYS A 5 -18.33 -12.45 18.21
N HIS A 6 -17.00 -12.43 18.15
CA HIS A 6 -16.26 -12.66 16.92
C HIS A 6 -16.91 -13.86 16.23
N VAL A 7 -17.45 -13.62 15.04
CA VAL A 7 -17.96 -14.70 14.20
C VAL A 7 -16.73 -15.56 13.94
N ALA A 8 -16.70 -16.77 14.50
CA ALA A 8 -15.64 -17.74 14.23
C ALA A 8 -15.37 -17.75 12.73
N PRO A 9 -14.10 -17.84 12.29
CA PRO A 9 -13.75 -17.82 10.87
C PRO A 9 -14.73 -18.74 10.16
N ALA A 10 -15.55 -18.16 9.29
CA ALA A 10 -16.62 -18.93 8.68
C ALA A 10 -15.98 -20.18 8.09
N VAL A 11 -16.68 -21.31 8.10
CA VAL A 11 -16.29 -22.54 7.40
C VAL A 11 -15.89 -22.25 5.92
N THR A 12 -16.22 -21.07 5.42
CA THR A 12 -15.70 -20.46 4.19
C THR A 12 -14.18 -20.32 4.11
N TYR A 13 -13.45 -20.03 5.19
CA TYR A 13 -12.02 -19.69 5.21
C TYR A 13 -11.23 -20.62 6.14
N ILE A 14 -11.25 -21.92 5.82
CA ILE A 14 -10.53 -22.95 6.58
C ILE A 14 -9.24 -23.34 5.87
N ASP A 15 -8.23 -23.72 6.66
CA ASP A 15 -6.95 -24.20 6.17
C ASP A 15 -7.14 -25.41 5.23
N GLY A 16 -6.31 -25.47 4.19
CA GLY A 16 -6.36 -26.46 3.12
C GLY A 16 -7.46 -26.21 2.07
N LYS A 17 -8.38 -25.26 2.27
CA LYS A 17 -9.42 -24.97 1.28
C LYS A 17 -8.84 -24.28 0.05
N GLU A 18 -9.24 -24.75 -1.12
CA GLU A 18 -8.94 -24.11 -2.40
C GLU A 18 -9.98 -23.03 -2.73
N LEU A 19 -9.48 -21.88 -3.20
CA LEU A 19 -10.25 -20.74 -3.65
C LEU A 19 -10.05 -20.57 -5.15
N GLU A 20 -11.14 -20.56 -5.91
CA GLU A 20 -11.09 -20.14 -7.32
C GLU A 20 -11.19 -18.61 -7.38
N LEU A 21 -10.21 -18.01 -8.06
CA LEU A 21 -10.02 -16.58 -8.15
C LEU A 21 -10.24 -16.10 -9.58
N TYR A 22 -11.14 -15.15 -9.74
CA TYR A 22 -11.40 -14.46 -11.00
C TYR A 22 -10.73 -13.10 -10.95
N PRO A 23 -9.96 -12.71 -11.99
CA PRO A 23 -9.29 -11.42 -12.00
C PRO A 23 -10.33 -10.28 -11.96
N PHE A 24 -10.04 -9.26 -11.17
CA PHE A 24 -10.94 -8.15 -10.96
C PHE A 24 -10.28 -6.81 -11.30
N VAL A 25 -11.04 -5.99 -12.01
CA VAL A 25 -10.70 -4.60 -12.33
C VAL A 25 -11.89 -3.75 -11.90
N PRO A 26 -11.76 -2.91 -10.86
CA PRO A 26 -12.83 -2.04 -10.43
C PRO A 26 -13.25 -1.12 -11.58
N GLY A 27 -14.55 -1.07 -11.84
CA GLY A 27 -15.12 -0.11 -12.77
C GLY A 27 -15.05 1.35 -12.26
N PRO A 28 -15.37 2.33 -13.11
CA PRO A 28 -15.44 3.74 -12.72
C PRO A 28 -16.48 4.01 -11.62
N SER A 29 -16.45 5.20 -11.02
CA SER A 29 -17.37 5.56 -9.93
C SER A 29 -18.79 5.74 -10.41
N PHE A 30 -19.66 4.81 -10.01
CA PHE A 30 -21.11 4.95 -10.06
C PHE A 30 -21.68 5.21 -8.67
N SER A 31 -22.90 5.76 -8.59
CA SER A 31 -23.61 6.02 -7.32
C SER A 31 -23.82 4.71 -6.55
N ALA A 32 -23.94 4.76 -5.21
CA ALA A 32 -24.05 3.57 -4.35
C ALA A 32 -25.26 2.65 -4.67
N GLN A 33 -26.21 3.09 -5.51
CA GLN A 33 -27.47 2.40 -5.77
C GLN A 33 -27.38 1.22 -6.75
N ASP A 34 -26.25 1.00 -7.43
CA ASP A 34 -26.20 0.11 -8.60
C ASP A 34 -25.68 -1.33 -8.36
N CYS A 35 -25.61 -1.83 -7.12
CA CYS A 35 -25.13 -3.19 -6.86
C CYS A 35 -26.16 -4.06 -6.15
N ALA A 36 -26.57 -5.15 -6.81
CA ALA A 36 -27.44 -6.15 -6.21
C ALA A 36 -26.75 -6.84 -5.02
N PHE A 37 -27.52 -7.23 -4.02
CA PHE A 37 -26.99 -7.94 -2.86
C PHE A 37 -26.20 -9.19 -3.30
N GLY A 38 -25.02 -9.40 -2.69
CA GLY A 38 -24.14 -10.53 -3.01
C GLY A 38 -23.34 -10.39 -4.32
N HIS A 39 -23.43 -9.28 -5.03
CA HIS A 39 -22.63 -9.02 -6.23
C HIS A 39 -21.48 -8.08 -5.94
N THR A 40 -20.33 -8.36 -6.55
CA THR A 40 -19.22 -7.41 -6.62
C THR A 40 -19.48 -6.42 -7.76
N ARG A 41 -19.37 -5.12 -7.48
CA ARG A 41 -19.62 -4.08 -8.48
C ARG A 41 -18.65 -4.18 -9.67
N GLY A 42 -19.20 -4.19 -10.88
CA GLY A 42 -18.41 -4.22 -12.12
C GLY A 42 -17.78 -5.58 -12.42
N PHE A 43 -18.03 -6.60 -11.61
CA PHE A 43 -17.61 -7.96 -11.87
C PHE A 43 -18.68 -8.69 -12.71
N ASP A 44 -18.23 -9.45 -13.71
CA ASP A 44 -19.10 -10.28 -14.53
C ASP A 44 -19.21 -11.67 -13.91
N THR A 45 -20.44 -12.12 -13.64
CA THR A 45 -20.68 -13.42 -13.01
C THR A 45 -20.62 -14.59 -13.98
N ASP A 46 -20.46 -14.33 -15.29
CA ASP A 46 -20.22 -15.36 -16.30
C ASP A 46 -18.78 -15.88 -16.21
N GLU A 47 -18.59 -16.94 -15.42
CA GLU A 47 -17.30 -17.60 -15.18
C GLU A 47 -16.60 -18.06 -16.47
N THR A 48 -17.33 -18.28 -17.56
CA THR A 48 -16.74 -18.76 -18.83
C THR A 48 -15.77 -17.75 -19.45
N LYS A 49 -15.96 -16.46 -19.16
CA LYS A 49 -15.10 -15.36 -19.61
C LYS A 49 -13.70 -15.38 -18.98
N TYR A 50 -13.53 -16.12 -17.88
CA TYR A 50 -12.29 -16.18 -17.12
C TYR A 50 -11.57 -17.53 -17.26
N SER A 51 -11.97 -18.37 -18.21
CA SER A 51 -11.41 -19.72 -18.41
C SER A 51 -9.89 -19.74 -18.53
N GLU A 52 -9.29 -18.73 -19.17
CA GLU A 52 -7.84 -18.62 -19.38
C GLU A 52 -7.13 -17.71 -18.34
N THR A 53 -7.87 -16.91 -17.58
CA THR A 53 -7.31 -15.88 -16.68
C THR A 53 -7.61 -16.09 -15.20
N LYS A 54 -8.43 -17.09 -14.86
CA LYS A 54 -8.67 -17.48 -13.47
C LYS A 54 -7.46 -18.17 -12.87
N ALA A 55 -7.33 -18.05 -11.56
CA ALA A 55 -6.30 -18.71 -10.77
C ALA A 55 -6.94 -19.54 -9.67
N ARG A 56 -6.14 -20.39 -9.03
CA ARG A 56 -6.55 -21.13 -7.84
C ARG A 56 -5.50 -21.03 -6.78
N THR A 57 -5.92 -20.67 -5.58
CA THR A 57 -5.06 -20.63 -4.41
C THR A 57 -5.54 -21.60 -3.35
N ARG A 58 -4.66 -22.01 -2.45
CA ARG A 58 -5.00 -22.79 -1.26
C ARG A 58 -4.70 -21.96 -0.03
N ILE A 59 -5.63 -21.94 0.92
CA ILE A 59 -5.43 -21.32 2.23
C ILE A 59 -4.48 -22.22 3.02
N GLU A 60 -3.35 -21.68 3.45
CA GLU A 60 -2.41 -22.38 4.34
C GLU A 60 -2.68 -22.06 5.80
N ASP A 61 -3.02 -20.79 6.10
CA ASP A 61 -3.29 -20.31 7.45
C ASP A 61 -4.23 -19.10 7.44
N ASN A 62 -4.94 -18.88 8.55
CA ASN A 62 -5.75 -17.71 8.80
C ASN A 62 -5.04 -16.76 9.79
N ILE A 63 -4.24 -15.85 9.25
CA ILE A 63 -3.26 -15.04 10.01
C ILE A 63 -3.95 -14.12 11.03
N ARG A 64 -5.16 -13.60 10.77
CA ARG A 64 -5.94 -12.76 11.72
C ARG A 64 -7.31 -12.36 11.15
N VAL A 65 -8.31 -12.26 12.05
CA VAL A 65 -9.51 -11.44 11.88
C VAL A 65 -9.21 -10.07 12.51
N THR A 66 -8.84 -9.07 11.70
CA THR A 66 -8.52 -7.73 12.22
C THR A 66 -9.74 -7.02 12.80
N ASP A 67 -9.50 -5.98 13.61
CA ASP A 67 -10.54 -5.11 14.21
C ASP A 67 -11.46 -4.43 13.17
N GLY A 68 -11.07 -4.44 11.88
CA GLY A 68 -11.86 -3.92 10.77
C GLY A 68 -12.78 -4.93 10.06
N GLY A 69 -12.79 -6.21 10.46
CA GLY A 69 -13.62 -7.26 9.82
C GLY A 69 -13.00 -7.92 8.58
N ASN A 70 -11.90 -7.39 8.04
CA ASN A 70 -11.12 -8.01 6.96
C ASN A 70 -10.56 -9.36 7.43
N GLN A 71 -10.64 -10.38 6.57
CA GLN A 71 -9.97 -11.66 6.78
C GLN A 71 -8.61 -11.62 6.08
N ILE A 72 -7.54 -12.01 6.78
CA ILE A 72 -6.20 -12.08 6.21
C ILE A 72 -5.80 -13.55 6.16
N LEU A 73 -5.61 -14.06 4.94
CA LEU A 73 -5.31 -15.47 4.70
C LEU A 73 -3.89 -15.60 4.15
N GLN A 74 -3.10 -16.52 4.68
CA GLN A 74 -1.89 -16.98 4.00
C GLN A 74 -2.31 -17.99 2.94
N CYS A 75 -1.80 -17.83 1.72
CA CYS A 75 -2.18 -18.68 0.59
C CYS A 75 -0.96 -19.14 -0.22
N THR A 76 -1.11 -20.24 -0.94
CA THR A 76 -0.20 -20.67 -2.02
C THR A 76 -0.94 -20.73 -3.35
N VAL A 77 -0.23 -20.55 -4.46
CA VAL A 77 -0.83 -20.71 -5.81
C VAL A 77 -0.81 -22.19 -6.19
N VAL A 78 -2.00 -22.77 -6.38
CA VAL A 78 -2.17 -24.16 -6.82
C VAL A 78 -2.21 -24.25 -8.34
N ASP A 79 -2.91 -23.30 -8.96
CA ASP A 79 -3.12 -23.25 -10.41
C ASP A 79 -3.01 -21.78 -10.85
N ALA A 80 -2.05 -21.50 -11.73
CA ALA A 80 -1.77 -20.16 -12.19
C ALA A 80 -2.56 -19.85 -13.48
N PRO A 81 -2.87 -18.58 -13.76
CA PRO A 81 -3.61 -18.24 -14.96
C PRO A 81 -2.78 -18.54 -16.22
N ARG A 82 -3.44 -19.06 -17.25
CA ARG A 82 -2.80 -19.38 -18.54
C ARG A 82 -2.43 -18.11 -19.30
N GLU A 83 -3.26 -17.09 -19.21
CA GLU A 83 -3.00 -15.75 -19.73
C GLU A 83 -2.81 -14.76 -18.57
N ASP A 84 -1.69 -14.04 -18.58
CA ASP A 84 -1.44 -13.00 -17.58
C ASP A 84 -2.29 -11.77 -17.93
N GLN A 85 -2.85 -11.12 -16.91
CA GLN A 85 -3.51 -9.84 -17.12
C GLN A 85 -2.51 -8.68 -17.08
N PRO A 86 -2.70 -7.64 -17.91
CA PRO A 86 -1.80 -6.48 -17.95
C PRO A 86 -1.68 -5.71 -16.63
N SER A 87 -2.64 -5.92 -15.71
CA SER A 87 -2.76 -5.16 -14.46
C SER A 87 -2.34 -5.92 -13.21
N CYS A 88 -1.74 -7.08 -13.36
CA CYS A 88 -1.33 -7.93 -12.24
C CYS A 88 0.12 -8.35 -12.47
N CYS A 89 0.91 -8.44 -11.40
CA CYS A 89 2.16 -9.19 -11.50
C CYS A 89 1.86 -10.67 -11.76
N PRO A 90 2.69 -11.35 -12.57
CA PRO A 90 2.46 -12.75 -12.89
C PRO A 90 2.38 -13.62 -11.63
N LEU A 91 1.38 -14.50 -11.57
CA LEU A 91 1.30 -15.60 -10.60
C LEU A 91 2.09 -16.83 -11.06
N THR A 92 3.05 -16.63 -11.96
CA THR A 92 3.88 -17.65 -12.56
C THR A 92 5.35 -17.27 -12.43
N THR A 93 6.23 -18.28 -12.44
CA THR A 93 7.67 -18.05 -12.59
C THR A 93 8.10 -18.38 -14.03
N GLN A 94 8.88 -17.49 -14.65
CA GLN A 94 9.51 -17.76 -15.95
C GLN A 94 10.72 -18.68 -15.74
N SER A 95 10.50 -19.98 -15.56
CA SER A 95 11.62 -20.93 -15.38
C SER A 95 11.47 -22.27 -16.07
N GLY A 96 10.44 -22.46 -16.91
CA GLY A 96 10.30 -23.67 -17.71
C GLY A 96 11.33 -23.72 -18.86
N GLU A 97 12.01 -24.86 -19.03
CA GLU A 97 12.84 -25.15 -20.22
C GLU A 97 12.02 -25.16 -21.53
N LYS A 98 10.69 -25.23 -21.41
CA LYS A 98 9.74 -25.11 -22.51
C LYS A 98 9.02 -23.77 -22.41
N ALA A 99 9.03 -23.01 -23.50
CA ALA A 99 8.47 -21.66 -23.58
C ALA A 99 6.99 -21.53 -23.17
N ASP A 100 6.24 -22.64 -23.14
CA ASP A 100 4.80 -22.67 -22.86
C ASP A 100 4.44 -23.21 -21.46
N GLU A 101 5.42 -23.67 -20.65
CA GLU A 101 5.12 -24.25 -19.33
C GLU A 101 5.16 -23.18 -18.23
N LYS A 102 3.98 -22.68 -17.86
CA LYS A 102 3.78 -21.75 -16.76
C LYS A 102 3.80 -22.48 -15.42
N ILE A 103 4.88 -22.33 -14.66
CA ILE A 103 5.00 -22.91 -13.31
C ILE A 103 4.34 -21.96 -12.31
N PRO A 104 3.38 -22.44 -11.48
CA PRO A 104 2.79 -21.62 -10.43
C PRO A 104 3.84 -20.99 -9.53
N LEU A 105 3.55 -19.78 -9.08
CA LEU A 105 4.42 -19.07 -8.15
C LEU A 105 4.58 -19.88 -6.85
N SER A 106 5.81 -20.29 -6.55
CA SER A 106 6.12 -21.20 -5.43
C SER A 106 6.22 -20.53 -4.06
N ARG A 107 5.96 -19.22 -3.96
CA ARG A 107 6.07 -18.45 -2.71
C ARG A 107 4.71 -18.31 -2.03
N SER A 108 4.71 -18.12 -0.71
CA SER A 108 3.50 -17.76 0.02
C SER A 108 3.02 -16.35 -0.34
N LEU A 109 1.70 -16.20 -0.36
CA LEU A 109 0.98 -14.96 -0.62
C LEU A 109 0.09 -14.63 0.58
N VAL A 110 -0.34 -13.38 0.66
CA VAL A 110 -1.41 -12.95 1.56
C VAL A 110 -2.62 -12.55 0.73
N ALA A 111 -3.77 -13.15 1.02
CA ALA A 111 -5.06 -12.69 0.54
C ALA A 111 -5.71 -11.80 1.60
N LYS A 112 -5.85 -10.50 1.30
CA LYS A 112 -6.67 -9.57 2.09
C LYS A 112 -8.10 -9.63 1.56
N VAL A 113 -8.99 -10.29 2.28
CA VAL A 113 -10.38 -10.55 1.87
C VAL A 113 -11.31 -9.51 2.46
N PHE A 114 -12.14 -8.93 1.60
CA PHE A 114 -13.13 -7.93 1.94
C PHE A 114 -14.52 -8.56 1.83
N ASP A 115 -14.94 -9.17 2.94
CA ASP A 115 -16.21 -9.90 3.01
C ASP A 115 -17.24 -9.16 3.85
N TYR A 116 -18.21 -8.53 3.19
CA TYR A 116 -19.28 -7.73 3.83
C TYR A 116 -20.04 -8.48 4.95
N GLU A 117 -20.13 -9.82 4.92
CA GLU A 117 -20.81 -10.58 5.99
C GLU A 117 -20.00 -10.63 7.29
N HIS A 118 -18.68 -10.42 7.19
CA HIS A 118 -17.75 -10.45 8.32
C HIS A 118 -17.39 -9.06 8.85
N TYR A 119 -17.83 -7.99 8.18
CA TYR A 119 -17.67 -6.65 8.74
C TYR A 119 -18.56 -6.48 9.98
N PRO A 120 -18.02 -5.90 11.07
CA PRO A 120 -18.81 -5.61 12.25
C PRO A 120 -19.99 -4.72 11.85
N SER A 121 -21.21 -5.20 12.12
CA SER A 121 -22.51 -4.67 11.69
C SER A 121 -22.91 -3.34 12.34
N GLY A 122 -21.92 -2.51 12.73
CA GLY A 122 -22.08 -1.26 13.48
C GLY A 122 -22.59 -0.05 12.68
N GLY A 123 -22.85 -0.16 11.38
CA GLY A 123 -23.50 0.92 10.64
C GLY A 123 -23.52 0.68 9.14
N MET A 124 -24.55 1.19 8.46
CA MET A 124 -24.73 1.14 6.99
C MET A 124 -23.52 1.66 6.18
N ALA A 125 -22.52 2.26 6.83
CA ALA A 125 -21.27 2.70 6.24
C ALA A 125 -20.42 1.59 5.60
N ALA A 126 -20.59 0.30 5.92
CA ALA A 126 -19.79 -0.78 5.31
C ALA A 126 -20.16 -1.05 3.84
N PHE A 127 -21.44 -0.85 3.45
CA PHE A 127 -21.86 -0.93 2.04
C PHE A 127 -21.48 0.33 1.24
N GLU A 128 -21.25 1.46 1.92
CA GLU A 128 -20.87 2.74 1.30
C GLU A 128 -19.38 3.04 1.32
N ARG A 129 -18.58 2.30 2.10
CA ARG A 129 -17.13 2.44 2.09
C ARG A 129 -16.59 1.79 0.84
N GLY A 130 -16.17 2.65 -0.09
CA GLY A 130 -15.32 2.29 -1.20
C GLY A 130 -13.94 1.79 -0.78
N ASP A 131 -13.77 1.05 0.31
CA ASP A 131 -12.49 0.52 0.79
C ASP A 131 -11.95 -0.57 -0.14
N GLU A 132 -12.80 -1.43 -0.67
CA GLU A 132 -12.41 -2.46 -1.66
C GLU A 132 -11.87 -1.82 -2.94
N ARG A 133 -12.64 -0.87 -3.46
CA ARG A 133 -12.29 -0.14 -4.67
C ARG A 133 -11.10 0.79 -4.45
N ALA A 134 -11.08 1.51 -3.33
CA ALA A 134 -9.99 2.41 -3.03
C ALA A 134 -8.71 1.61 -2.83
N ALA A 135 -8.74 0.45 -2.14
CA ALA A 135 -7.58 -0.40 -2.01
C ALA A 135 -7.10 -0.92 -3.38
N ASP A 136 -7.97 -1.46 -4.23
CA ASP A 136 -7.54 -1.95 -5.54
C ASP A 136 -7.12 -0.82 -6.51
N GLU A 137 -7.84 0.31 -6.57
CA GLU A 137 -7.47 1.48 -7.39
C GLU A 137 -6.13 2.08 -6.92
N LYS A 138 -5.87 2.11 -5.60
CA LYS A 138 -4.58 2.51 -5.02
C LYS A 138 -3.48 1.53 -5.42
N PHE A 139 -3.67 0.24 -5.18
CA PHE A 139 -2.68 -0.79 -5.50
C PHE A 139 -2.42 -0.92 -7.00
N ARG A 140 -3.39 -0.64 -7.87
CA ARG A 140 -3.20 -0.60 -9.33
C ARG A 140 -2.44 0.64 -9.78
N HIS A 141 -2.79 1.82 -9.23
CA HIS A 141 -2.01 3.02 -9.52
C HIS A 141 -0.57 2.82 -9.06
N GLU A 142 -0.40 2.26 -7.85
CA GLU A 142 0.87 1.76 -7.36
C GLU A 142 1.47 0.77 -8.38
N LEU A 143 0.84 -0.32 -8.79
CA LEU A 143 1.45 -1.26 -9.75
C LEU A 143 1.87 -0.62 -11.09
N SER A 144 1.16 0.41 -11.56
CA SER A 144 1.43 1.09 -12.83
C SER A 144 2.50 2.18 -12.76
N VAL A 145 2.79 2.71 -11.57
CA VAL A 145 3.69 3.87 -11.34
C VAL A 145 4.77 3.55 -10.29
N TYR A 146 4.37 2.83 -9.25
CA TYR A 146 5.16 2.29 -8.15
C TYR A 146 5.81 0.96 -8.53
N LYS A 147 6.99 0.75 -7.94
CA LYS A 147 7.64 -0.56 -7.95
C LYS A 147 7.24 -1.26 -6.65
N THR A 148 6.30 -2.20 -6.73
CA THR A 148 5.98 -3.08 -5.58
C THR A 148 6.98 -4.23 -5.52
N GLY A 149 7.09 -4.91 -4.38
CA GLY A 149 8.04 -6.01 -4.20
C GLY A 149 9.45 -5.54 -3.87
N TYR A 150 10.40 -6.47 -3.76
CA TYR A 150 11.79 -6.13 -3.46
C TYR A 150 12.40 -5.24 -4.56
N PRO A 151 13.23 -4.23 -4.22
CA PRO A 151 13.70 -3.82 -2.88
C PRO A 151 12.82 -2.77 -2.18
N HIS A 152 11.58 -2.60 -2.63
CA HIS A 152 10.73 -1.50 -2.20
C HIS A 152 10.02 -1.78 -0.87
N VAL A 153 9.58 -0.68 -0.25
CA VAL A 153 8.86 -0.73 1.03
C VAL A 153 7.44 -1.23 0.91
N MET A 154 6.87 -1.32 -0.31
CA MET A 154 5.53 -1.89 -0.48
C MET A 154 5.66 -3.36 -0.86
N PRO A 155 4.80 -4.23 -0.30
CA PRO A 155 4.79 -5.64 -0.65
C PRO A 155 4.46 -5.80 -2.15
N GLN A 156 5.00 -6.83 -2.79
CA GLN A 156 4.66 -7.18 -4.17
C GLN A 156 3.15 -7.33 -4.31
N PHE A 157 2.51 -6.57 -5.19
CA PHE A 157 1.08 -6.70 -5.46
C PHE A 157 0.87 -7.64 -6.65
N TYR A 158 -0.02 -8.62 -6.49
CA TYR A 158 -0.35 -9.64 -7.49
C TYR A 158 -1.75 -9.47 -8.07
N GLY A 159 -2.38 -8.32 -7.81
CA GLY A 159 -3.68 -7.98 -8.40
C GLY A 159 -4.87 -8.10 -7.46
N GLY A 160 -5.97 -7.51 -7.92
CA GLY A 160 -7.30 -7.67 -7.36
C GLY A 160 -8.02 -8.87 -7.95
N TRP A 161 -8.72 -9.59 -7.09
CA TRP A 161 -9.42 -10.82 -7.43
C TRP A 161 -10.81 -10.85 -6.82
N VAL A 162 -11.68 -11.64 -7.41
CA VAL A 162 -13.00 -11.99 -6.88
C VAL A 162 -13.04 -13.49 -6.69
N MET A 163 -13.64 -13.93 -5.59
CA MET A 163 -13.96 -15.35 -5.36
C MET A 163 -15.45 -15.55 -5.18
N LYS A 164 -15.92 -16.74 -5.56
CA LYS A 164 -17.31 -17.14 -5.40
C LYS A 164 -17.51 -17.95 -4.12
N ILE A 165 -18.42 -17.50 -3.26
CA ILE A 165 -18.69 -18.09 -1.95
C ILE A 165 -20.15 -18.49 -1.84
N GLU A 166 -20.42 -19.65 -1.23
CA GLU A 166 -21.79 -20.07 -0.93
C GLU A 166 -22.40 -19.20 0.18
N ASN A 167 -23.59 -18.66 -0.07
CA ASN A 167 -24.32 -17.84 0.87
C ASN A 167 -24.99 -18.73 1.92
N ARG A 168 -24.51 -18.66 3.17
CA ARG A 168 -24.98 -19.53 4.27
C ARG A 168 -26.19 -18.98 5.03
N TYR A 169 -26.50 -17.69 4.88
CA TYR A 169 -27.57 -17.04 5.63
C TYR A 169 -28.64 -16.40 4.74
N PRO A 170 -29.32 -17.17 3.86
CA PRO A 170 -30.38 -16.63 3.02
C PRO A 170 -31.66 -16.20 3.78
N LYS A 171 -31.70 -16.29 5.13
CA LYS A 171 -32.98 -16.36 5.87
C LYS A 171 -33.27 -15.27 6.91
N LYS A 172 -32.41 -14.26 7.09
CA LYS A 172 -32.61 -13.26 8.17
C LYS A 172 -32.93 -11.84 7.72
N VAL A 173 -32.75 -11.51 6.45
CA VAL A 173 -33.20 -10.21 5.93
C VAL A 173 -34.58 -10.44 5.34
N LYS A 174 -35.59 -9.77 5.88
CA LYS A 174 -36.92 -9.70 5.25
C LYS A 174 -36.84 -8.80 4.01
N CYS A 175 -36.07 -9.22 3.01
CA CYS A 175 -36.28 -8.74 1.65
C CYS A 175 -37.52 -9.48 1.15
N ASN A 176 -38.45 -8.78 0.52
CA ASN A 176 -39.75 -9.33 0.14
C ASN A 176 -39.71 -10.33 -1.04
N ASP A 177 -38.55 -10.84 -1.42
CA ASP A 177 -38.37 -11.66 -2.62
C ASP A 177 -37.64 -12.97 -2.30
N ASP A 178 -38.22 -14.10 -2.76
CA ASP A 178 -37.72 -15.47 -2.63
C ASP A 178 -36.40 -15.76 -3.39
N ASP A 179 -35.70 -14.73 -3.89
CA ASP A 179 -34.56 -14.87 -4.83
C ASP A 179 -33.22 -14.45 -4.20
N HIS A 180 -32.93 -14.95 -3.00
CA HIS A 180 -31.58 -14.78 -2.43
C HIS A 180 -30.59 -15.61 -3.24
N PRO A 181 -29.52 -15.00 -3.79
CA PRO A 181 -28.57 -15.73 -4.60
C PRO A 181 -27.86 -16.77 -3.73
N LYS A 182 -27.80 -18.01 -4.24
CA LYS A 182 -27.11 -19.14 -3.59
C LYS A 182 -25.63 -18.85 -3.35
N PHE A 183 -25.05 -17.99 -4.17
CA PHE A 183 -23.66 -17.58 -4.09
C PHE A 183 -23.55 -16.07 -3.96
N ARG A 184 -22.46 -15.63 -3.38
CA ARG A 184 -22.03 -14.23 -3.37
C ARG A 184 -20.59 -14.14 -3.85
N TYR A 185 -20.25 -13.00 -4.43
CA TYR A 185 -18.91 -12.72 -4.92
C TYR A 185 -18.21 -11.77 -3.94
N VAL A 186 -16.95 -12.09 -3.63
CA VAL A 186 -16.17 -11.42 -2.58
C VAL A 186 -14.84 -10.98 -3.16
N CYS A 187 -14.50 -9.71 -2.94
CA CYS A 187 -13.23 -9.14 -3.37
C CYS A 187 -12.09 -9.57 -2.45
N LEU A 188 -10.92 -9.76 -3.04
CA LEU A 188 -9.68 -9.88 -2.29
C LEU A 188 -8.51 -9.26 -3.06
N LEU A 189 -7.47 -8.89 -2.33
CA LEU A 189 -6.19 -8.48 -2.88
C LEU A 189 -5.16 -9.56 -2.60
N LEU A 190 -4.40 -9.97 -3.62
CA LEU A 190 -3.23 -10.81 -3.42
C LEU A 190 -1.98 -9.94 -3.34
N ILE A 191 -1.24 -10.08 -2.24
CA ILE A 191 0.05 -9.44 -2.03
C ILE A 191 1.08 -10.46 -1.57
N GLU A 192 2.34 -10.05 -1.56
CA GLU A 192 3.47 -10.77 -0.97
C GLU A 192 3.20 -11.14 0.49
N PHE A 193 3.50 -12.39 0.85
CA PHE A 193 3.65 -12.76 2.25
C PHE A 193 5.03 -12.30 2.74
N ILE A 194 5.04 -11.47 3.78
CA ILE A 194 6.27 -10.97 4.39
C ILE A 194 6.60 -11.85 5.58
N GLU A 195 7.57 -12.75 5.40
CA GLU A 195 8.14 -13.51 6.48
C GLU A 195 9.12 -12.63 7.25
N GLY A 196 8.61 -11.92 8.24
CA GLY A 196 9.34 -10.95 9.03
C GLY A 196 8.70 -10.72 10.39
N ARG A 197 9.23 -9.75 11.14
CA ARG A 197 8.63 -9.30 12.41
C ARG A 197 8.16 -7.87 12.27
N SER A 198 7.02 -7.56 12.89
CA SER A 198 6.60 -6.16 12.96
C SER A 198 7.55 -5.38 13.89
N VAL A 199 7.69 -4.09 13.64
CA VAL A 199 8.42 -3.15 14.51
C VAL A 199 7.83 -3.21 15.93
N GLU A 200 6.50 -3.32 16.06
CA GLU A 200 5.84 -3.51 17.34
C GLU A 200 6.29 -4.80 18.05
N ASP A 201 6.32 -5.94 17.36
CA ASP A 201 6.67 -7.24 17.96
C ASP A 201 8.16 -7.35 18.33
N MET A 202 9.01 -6.57 17.67
CA MET A 202 10.43 -6.48 18.04
C MET A 202 10.61 -5.64 19.31
N CYS A 203 9.64 -4.81 19.69
CA CYS A 203 9.72 -3.95 20.84
C CYS A 203 9.17 -4.58 22.12
N PHE A 204 9.96 -4.47 23.20
CA PHE A 204 9.44 -4.55 24.55
C PHE A 204 9.24 -3.12 25.06
N ARG A 205 7.99 -2.63 25.09
CA ARG A 205 7.64 -1.33 25.69
C ARG A 205 7.68 -1.35 27.24
N LYS A 206 8.44 -2.26 27.86
CA LYS A 206 8.49 -2.40 29.31
C LYS A 206 9.76 -1.77 29.86
N ASP A 207 9.59 -0.93 30.88
CA ASP A 207 10.63 -0.19 31.60
C ASP A 207 11.67 -1.07 32.34
N GLU A 208 11.50 -2.40 32.36
CA GLU A 208 12.26 -3.29 33.25
C GLU A 208 13.47 -3.95 32.59
N GLU A 209 13.56 -4.01 31.27
CA GLU A 209 14.76 -4.48 30.58
C GLU A 209 14.99 -3.65 29.32
N PRO A 210 16.21 -3.12 29.08
CA PRO A 210 16.53 -2.47 27.82
C PRO A 210 16.21 -3.46 26.70
N GLY A 211 15.16 -3.14 25.92
CA GLY A 211 14.59 -4.05 24.93
C GLY A 211 15.68 -4.73 24.13
N TYR A 212 15.65 -6.07 24.14
CA TYR A 212 16.61 -6.95 23.48
C TYR A 212 16.35 -6.96 21.95
N ILE A 213 16.38 -5.80 21.31
CA ILE A 213 16.76 -5.70 19.91
C ILE A 213 18.26 -5.44 20.00
N GLY A 214 19.05 -6.51 20.11
CA GLY A 214 20.50 -6.41 20.22
C GLY A 214 21.10 -5.59 19.07
N ASP A 215 22.41 -5.36 19.13
CA ASP A 215 23.25 -4.69 18.13
C ASP A 215 23.12 -5.21 16.66
N LEU A 216 22.14 -6.07 16.37
CA LEU A 216 21.85 -6.76 15.11
C LEU A 216 21.07 -5.91 14.09
N ILE A 217 20.21 -4.98 14.52
CA ILE A 217 19.44 -4.12 13.58
C ILE A 217 19.50 -2.66 14.05
N PRO A 218 20.15 -1.76 13.29
CA PRO A 218 20.15 -0.34 13.59
C PRO A 218 18.71 0.21 13.46
N LEU A 219 18.06 0.60 14.56
CA LEU A 219 16.67 1.11 14.55
C LEU A 219 16.50 2.31 13.62
N ASN A 220 17.52 3.17 13.56
CA ASN A 220 17.59 4.31 12.65
C ASN A 220 17.54 3.86 11.18
N LEU A 221 18.12 2.72 10.82
CA LEU A 221 18.06 2.17 9.46
C LEU A 221 16.64 1.76 9.09
N VAL A 222 15.87 1.20 10.02
CA VAL A 222 14.47 0.81 9.79
C VAL A 222 13.62 2.04 9.48
N ILE A 223 13.69 3.05 10.35
CA ILE A 223 12.94 4.31 10.16
C ILE A 223 13.39 5.01 8.88
N LYS A 224 14.70 5.05 8.62
CA LYS A 224 15.27 5.63 7.39
C LYS A 224 14.71 4.96 6.13
N LYS A 225 14.77 3.62 6.03
CA LYS A 225 14.26 2.88 4.86
C LYS A 225 12.75 3.07 4.70
N MET A 226 12.00 3.06 5.81
CA MET A 226 10.55 3.32 5.80
C MET A 226 10.23 4.71 5.25
N LEU A 227 10.74 5.78 5.88
CA LEU A 227 10.43 7.16 5.51
C LEU A 227 10.85 7.48 4.08
N TYR A 228 12.00 6.96 3.64
CA TYR A 228 12.42 7.09 2.26
C TYR A 228 11.41 6.46 1.30
N GLY A 229 11.01 5.22 1.56
CA GLY A 229 10.05 4.53 0.70
C GLY A 229 8.67 5.19 0.66
N LEU A 230 8.23 5.80 1.77
CA LEU A 230 7.01 6.60 1.81
C LEU A 230 7.17 7.93 1.05
N ALA A 231 8.33 8.59 1.14
CA ALA A 231 8.64 9.80 0.35
C ALA A 231 8.67 9.50 -1.16
N VAL A 232 9.22 8.34 -1.56
CA VAL A 232 9.13 7.82 -2.93
C VAL A 232 7.66 7.64 -3.35
N GLY A 233 6.81 7.10 -2.47
CA GLY A 233 5.36 7.02 -2.72
C GLY A 233 4.74 8.38 -2.99
N ASN A 234 4.98 9.35 -2.12
CA ASN A 234 4.48 10.72 -2.29
C ASN A 234 4.92 11.35 -3.61
N HIS A 235 6.19 11.15 -3.96
CA HIS A 235 6.75 11.59 -5.24
C HIS A 235 5.99 11.00 -6.42
N LEU A 236 5.66 9.71 -6.37
CA LEU A 236 4.89 9.02 -7.39
C LEU A 236 3.38 9.35 -7.34
N GLY A 237 2.96 10.21 -6.42
CA GLY A 237 1.58 10.62 -6.24
C GLY A 237 0.72 9.67 -5.44
N VAL A 238 1.34 8.86 -4.61
CA VAL A 238 0.70 8.01 -3.62
C VAL A 238 0.90 8.65 -2.25
N THR A 239 -0.15 9.22 -1.69
CA THR A 239 -0.09 9.82 -0.36
C THR A 239 -0.47 8.78 0.67
N HIS A 240 0.49 8.33 1.49
CA HIS A 240 0.18 7.48 2.63
C HIS A 240 -0.45 8.32 3.75
N GLY A 241 -1.39 7.74 4.50
CA GLY A 241 -1.96 8.43 5.66
C GLY A 241 -0.87 8.74 6.70
N ARG A 242 -1.05 9.82 7.47
CA ARG A 242 -0.11 10.23 8.53
C ARG A 242 0.04 9.24 9.68
N GLN A 243 -0.83 8.23 9.76
CA GLN A 243 -0.82 7.23 10.82
C GLN A 243 0.15 6.09 10.46
N CYS A 244 1.45 6.38 10.59
CA CYS A 244 2.45 5.32 10.61
C CYS A 244 2.36 4.60 11.96
N GLU A 245 2.08 3.31 11.92
CA GLU A 245 2.01 2.46 13.12
C GLU A 245 3.13 1.43 13.11
N PRO A 246 3.86 1.22 14.22
CA PRO A 246 4.86 0.16 14.33
C PRO A 246 4.31 -1.24 13.99
N SER A 247 3.04 -1.50 14.33
CA SER A 247 2.38 -2.78 14.02
C SER A 247 2.19 -3.04 12.52
N LYS A 248 2.34 -1.99 11.69
CA LYS A 248 2.14 -2.02 10.24
C LYS A 248 3.45 -1.95 9.46
N VAL A 249 4.58 -1.87 10.15
CA VAL A 249 5.91 -1.89 9.55
C VAL A 249 6.54 -3.23 9.90
N SER A 250 6.89 -4.01 8.89
CA SER A 250 7.58 -5.28 9.06
C SER A 250 9.01 -5.19 8.57
N VAL A 251 9.88 -5.95 9.22
CA VAL A 251 11.29 -6.05 8.87
C VAL A 251 11.58 -7.50 8.51
N THR A 252 12.23 -7.71 7.36
CA THR A 252 12.55 -9.04 6.83
C THR A 252 13.94 -9.07 6.21
N MET A 253 14.53 -10.26 6.22
CA MET A 253 15.77 -10.62 5.53
C MET A 253 15.50 -11.58 4.36
N MET A 254 14.24 -11.69 3.89
CA MET A 254 13.84 -12.62 2.83
C MET A 254 13.00 -11.93 1.75
N ASP A 255 13.14 -12.41 0.50
CA ASP A 255 12.23 -12.17 -0.62
C ASP A 255 11.78 -13.54 -1.18
N GLY A 256 10.55 -13.92 -0.80
CA GLY A 256 10.03 -15.25 -1.08
C GLY A 256 10.90 -16.33 -0.44
N ASN A 257 11.58 -17.13 -1.27
CA ASN A 257 12.46 -18.21 -0.82
C ASN A 257 13.96 -17.83 -0.90
N THR A 258 14.27 -16.54 -1.03
CA THR A 258 15.63 -16.03 -1.22
C THR A 258 16.04 -15.19 -0.02
N ASP A 259 17.19 -15.50 0.58
CA ASP A 259 17.80 -14.65 1.61
C ASP A 259 18.31 -13.35 0.99
N LEU A 260 18.09 -12.24 1.69
CA LEU A 260 18.56 -10.92 1.29
C LEU A 260 19.90 -10.61 1.95
N ASP A 261 20.80 -9.98 1.20
CA ASP A 261 22.06 -9.46 1.75
C ASP A 261 21.83 -8.25 2.68
N GLU A 262 20.71 -7.57 2.51
CA GLU A 262 20.33 -6.40 3.28
C GLU A 262 18.92 -6.50 3.86
N LEU A 263 18.73 -5.82 4.99
CA LEU A 263 17.43 -5.62 5.59
C LEU A 263 16.46 -4.93 4.63
N ARG A 264 15.27 -5.53 4.48
CA ARG A 264 14.11 -4.90 3.84
C ARG A 264 13.10 -4.49 4.89
N VAL A 265 12.61 -3.26 4.76
CA VAL A 265 11.49 -2.73 5.53
C VAL A 265 10.27 -2.74 4.64
N VAL A 266 9.14 -3.24 5.14
CA VAL A 266 7.89 -3.35 4.39
C VAL A 266 6.74 -2.70 5.16
N PHE A 267 6.05 -1.75 4.53
CA PHE A 267 4.87 -1.09 5.04
C PHE A 267 3.61 -1.84 4.57
N LEU A 268 2.77 -2.27 5.51
CA LEU A 268 1.67 -3.21 5.25
C LEU A 268 0.28 -2.56 5.22
N ASN A 269 0.15 -1.32 5.72
CA ASN A 269 -1.15 -0.66 5.86
C ASN A 269 -1.40 0.39 4.78
N HIS A 270 -2.37 0.14 3.91
CA HIS A 270 -2.73 1.03 2.81
C HIS A 270 -4.19 1.51 2.89
N SER A 271 -4.86 1.29 4.03
CA SER A 271 -6.25 1.73 4.24
C SER A 271 -6.42 3.22 3.94
N ASP A 272 -5.49 4.03 4.43
CA ASP A 272 -5.56 5.49 4.34
C ASP A 272 -4.69 6.07 3.22
N THR A 273 -4.10 5.20 2.40
CA THR A 273 -3.35 5.65 1.22
C THR A 273 -4.31 6.35 0.25
N GLN A 274 -3.86 7.38 -0.47
CA GLN A 274 -4.67 8.13 -1.40
C GLN A 274 -3.93 8.30 -2.71
N VAL A 275 -4.66 8.12 -3.80
CA VAL A 275 -4.18 8.39 -5.15
C VAL A 275 -5.04 9.51 -5.73
N PRO A 276 -4.46 10.68 -6.03
CA PRO A 276 -5.19 11.78 -6.64
C PRO A 276 -5.73 11.37 -8.02
N LYS A 277 -7.05 11.47 -8.21
CA LYS A 277 -7.73 11.10 -9.48
C LYS A 277 -7.37 11.99 -10.67
N HIS A 278 -6.89 13.21 -10.42
CA HIS A 278 -6.72 14.24 -11.46
C HIS A 278 -5.41 14.98 -11.31
N ARG A 279 -4.56 14.85 -12.34
CA ARG A 279 -3.19 15.36 -12.44
C ARG A 279 -2.31 14.70 -11.39
N GLY A 280 -1.35 13.89 -11.85
CA GLY A 280 -0.34 13.28 -10.97
C GLY A 280 0.19 14.31 -9.98
N SER A 281 0.54 13.84 -8.77
CA SER A 281 1.07 14.70 -7.71
C SER A 281 2.07 15.69 -8.29
N VAL A 282 2.00 16.95 -7.88
CA VAL A 282 2.96 17.95 -8.37
C VAL A 282 4.40 17.50 -8.03
N LEU A 283 4.57 16.65 -7.02
CA LEU A 283 5.84 16.01 -6.69
C LEU A 283 6.36 15.06 -7.78
N ALA A 284 5.48 14.43 -8.58
CA ALA A 284 5.87 13.54 -9.67
C ALA A 284 6.57 14.27 -10.84
N TRP A 285 6.59 15.60 -10.78
CA TRP A 285 7.30 16.46 -11.71
C TRP A 285 8.73 16.77 -11.23
N LEU A 286 9.04 16.47 -9.98
CA LEU A 286 10.41 16.57 -9.49
C LEU A 286 11.26 15.50 -10.21
N PRO A 287 12.55 15.75 -10.42
CA PRO A 287 13.43 14.75 -11.02
C PRO A 287 13.63 13.54 -10.10
N TYR A 288 13.45 13.71 -8.79
CA TYR A 288 13.57 12.62 -7.81
C TYR A 288 12.73 12.88 -6.55
N PRO A 289 12.58 11.87 -5.65
CA PRO A 289 11.83 11.99 -4.40
C PRO A 289 12.24 13.19 -3.52
N PRO A 290 11.27 13.85 -2.86
CA PRO A 290 11.55 14.93 -1.93
C PRO A 290 12.27 14.40 -0.69
N HIS A 291 12.97 15.29 0.01
CA HIS A 291 13.61 14.95 1.27
C HIS A 291 12.55 14.56 2.32
N PRO A 292 12.69 13.41 3.02
CA PRO A 292 11.67 12.96 3.97
C PRO A 292 11.32 13.95 5.08
N ALA A 293 12.27 14.80 5.52
CA ALA A 293 12.03 15.83 6.54
C ALA A 293 11.02 16.92 6.13
N GLU A 294 10.67 17.03 4.84
CA GLU A 294 9.64 17.98 4.40
C GLU A 294 8.22 17.44 4.55
N TRP A 295 8.07 16.14 4.79
CA TRP A 295 6.78 15.45 4.78
C TRP A 295 6.45 14.75 6.09
N TYR A 296 7.47 14.43 6.87
CA TYR A 296 7.32 13.72 8.13
C TYR A 296 7.95 14.55 9.23
N ASP A 297 7.21 14.71 10.31
CA ASP A 297 7.66 15.32 11.55
C ASP A 297 7.67 14.30 12.70
N ALA A 298 7.99 14.77 13.90
CA ALA A 298 7.99 13.94 15.10
C ALA A 298 6.59 13.39 15.44
N ASP A 299 5.53 14.13 15.11
CA ASP A 299 4.14 13.76 15.41
C ASP A 299 3.68 12.59 14.54
N ASP A 300 4.05 12.60 13.25
CA ASP A 300 3.80 11.50 12.31
C ASP A 300 4.45 10.18 12.78
N LEU A 301 5.51 10.27 13.60
CA LEU A 301 6.21 9.14 14.22
C LEU A 301 5.95 9.02 15.72
N GLY A 302 4.89 9.64 16.24
CA GLY A 302 4.55 9.62 17.67
C GLY A 302 4.28 8.22 18.24
N LEU A 303 4.07 7.20 17.41
CA LEU A 303 3.96 5.79 17.84
C LEU A 303 5.29 5.04 17.79
N PHE A 304 6.33 5.62 17.20
CA PHE A 304 7.69 5.07 17.10
C PHE A 304 8.63 5.66 18.15
N VAL A 305 8.09 6.06 19.31
CA VAL A 305 8.89 6.61 20.42
C VAL A 305 10.02 5.65 20.77
N GLY A 306 11.24 6.17 20.84
CA GLY A 306 12.48 5.40 21.08
C GLY A 306 13.14 4.77 19.85
N TRP A 307 12.53 4.84 18.65
CA TRP A 307 13.10 4.28 17.41
C TRP A 307 13.96 5.25 16.61
N TRP A 308 13.79 6.55 16.83
CA TRP A 308 14.62 7.58 16.23
C TRP A 308 15.32 8.36 17.34
N PRO A 309 16.64 8.57 17.27
CA PRO A 309 17.32 9.43 18.22
C PRO A 309 17.11 10.91 17.87
N PRO A 310 16.90 11.82 18.83
CA PRO A 310 16.75 11.61 20.28
C PRO A 310 15.27 11.65 20.70
N SER A 311 14.50 10.62 20.38
CA SER A 311 13.12 10.48 20.87
C SER A 311 13.13 10.32 22.41
N PRO A 312 12.36 11.15 23.15
CA PRO A 312 12.21 10.98 24.60
C PRO A 312 11.65 9.60 24.92
N ARG A 313 12.30 8.83 25.80
CA ARG A 313 11.85 7.45 26.12
C ARG A 313 10.64 7.38 27.06
N GLU A 314 10.29 8.48 27.72
CA GLU A 314 9.27 8.50 28.78
C GLU A 314 8.00 9.19 28.30
N THR A 315 6.84 8.53 28.47
CA THR A 315 5.53 9.17 28.31
C THR A 315 5.33 10.18 29.44
N LYS A 316 5.32 11.48 29.11
CA LYS A 316 5.24 12.58 30.08
C LYS A 316 3.84 13.14 30.27
N THR A 317 3.68 14.07 31.21
CA THR A 317 2.39 14.67 31.59
C THR A 317 2.00 15.83 30.67
N MET A 318 0.70 16.09 30.49
CA MET A 318 0.12 17.03 29.50
C MET A 318 0.66 18.48 29.56
N GLU A 319 1.22 18.93 30.69
CA GLU A 319 1.80 20.28 30.87
C GLU A 319 3.29 20.35 30.49
N GLU A 320 3.99 19.21 30.42
CA GLU A 320 5.39 19.12 29.96
C GLU A 320 5.50 19.03 28.43
N TYR A 321 4.36 18.95 27.71
CA TYR A 321 4.32 18.77 26.26
C TYR A 321 4.73 20.03 25.49
N ASP A 322 4.15 21.21 25.77
CA ASP A 322 4.27 22.35 24.86
C ASP A 322 5.71 22.87 24.63
N GLU A 323 6.57 22.93 25.66
CA GLU A 323 7.97 23.39 25.53
C GLU A 323 8.93 22.28 25.04
N GLU A 324 8.64 21.00 25.36
CA GLU A 324 9.45 19.88 24.89
C GLU A 324 9.11 19.46 23.46
N ASP A 325 7.90 19.73 22.98
CA ASP A 325 7.47 19.40 21.61
C ASP A 325 8.27 20.21 20.58
N GLU A 326 8.48 21.52 20.80
CA GLU A 326 9.31 22.35 19.91
C GLU A 326 10.77 21.85 19.88
N LYS A 327 11.33 21.51 21.04
CA LYS A 327 12.67 20.95 21.15
C LYS A 327 12.77 19.57 20.49
N THR A 328 11.75 18.74 20.66
CA THR A 328 11.68 17.39 20.08
C THR A 328 11.57 17.47 18.56
N ALA A 329 10.74 18.38 18.03
CA ALA A 329 10.64 18.67 16.61
C ALA A 329 11.97 19.19 16.04
N GLN A 330 12.66 20.11 16.75
CA GLN A 330 13.98 20.59 16.33
C GLN A 330 14.99 19.45 16.26
N LEU A 331 15.09 18.64 17.32
CA LEU A 331 16.03 17.52 17.38
C LEU A 331 15.71 16.45 16.34
N PHE A 332 14.43 16.20 16.06
CA PHE A 332 13.99 15.34 14.97
C PHE A 332 14.45 15.88 13.60
N GLY A 333 14.25 17.17 13.36
CA GLY A 333 14.71 17.83 12.13
C GLY A 333 16.23 17.76 11.95
N GLU A 334 17.00 18.03 13.01
CA GLU A 334 18.46 17.89 13.02
C GLU A 334 18.91 16.45 12.75
N TRP A 335 18.24 15.47 13.35
CA TRP A 335 18.49 14.06 13.11
C TRP A 335 18.22 13.66 11.67
N MET A 336 17.05 14.01 11.13
CA MET A 336 16.68 13.75 9.74
C MET A 336 17.70 14.36 8.76
N CYS A 337 18.17 15.58 9.05
CA CYS A 337 19.14 16.30 8.23
C CYS A 337 20.60 15.90 8.48
N SER A 338 20.87 14.98 9.41
CA SER A 338 22.22 14.51 9.70
C SER A 338 22.73 13.61 8.57
N LYS A 339 24.05 13.64 8.30
CA LYS A 339 24.68 12.86 7.22
C LYS A 339 24.45 11.34 7.33
N GLU A 340 24.20 10.83 8.54
CA GLU A 340 23.98 9.42 8.81
C GLU A 340 22.57 8.95 8.40
N VAL A 341 21.60 9.88 8.42
CA VAL A 341 20.19 9.58 8.11
C VAL A 341 19.89 9.94 6.66
N PHE A 342 19.50 11.19 6.38
CA PHE A 342 19.25 11.66 5.01
C PHE A 342 20.22 12.75 4.56
N GLY A 343 21.01 13.37 5.45
CA GLY A 343 21.88 14.49 5.13
C GLY A 343 21.12 15.80 4.95
N PRO A 344 21.80 16.91 4.62
CA PRO A 344 21.15 18.21 4.52
C PRO A 344 20.11 18.20 3.39
N ILE A 345 19.08 19.05 3.56
CA ILE A 345 18.16 19.39 2.48
C ILE A 345 18.92 20.27 1.49
N GLU A 346 18.92 19.86 0.22
CA GLU A 346 19.58 20.57 -0.90
C GLU A 346 18.54 20.90 -1.97
N GLU A 347 18.66 22.05 -2.62
CA GLU A 347 17.77 22.43 -3.73
C GLU A 347 18.11 21.65 -5.00
N ALA A 348 17.11 21.31 -5.81
CA ALA A 348 17.33 20.42 -6.95
C ALA A 348 18.26 20.97 -8.01
N ASP A 349 18.14 22.26 -8.27
CA ASP A 349 18.86 22.92 -9.36
C ASP A 349 20.36 22.95 -9.08
N ASP A 350 20.74 23.22 -7.82
CA ASP A 350 22.14 23.23 -7.39
C ASP A 350 22.82 21.87 -7.62
N VAL A 351 22.13 20.77 -7.30
CA VAL A 351 22.69 19.43 -7.47
C VAL A 351 22.69 18.99 -8.93
N MET A 352 21.64 19.30 -9.69
CA MET A 352 21.58 18.99 -11.11
C MET A 352 22.66 19.73 -11.90
N ASP A 353 22.88 21.01 -11.62
CA ASP A 353 23.96 21.80 -12.21
C ASP A 353 25.33 21.20 -11.90
N GLU A 354 25.55 20.71 -10.67
CA GLU A 354 26.79 20.05 -10.30
C GLU A 354 26.98 18.71 -11.04
N LEU A 355 25.94 17.90 -11.17
CA LEU A 355 26.00 16.61 -11.86
C LEU A 355 26.26 16.79 -13.34
N GLU A 356 25.58 17.73 -13.99
CA GLU A 356 25.82 18.08 -15.39
C GLU A 356 27.25 18.60 -15.60
N ARG A 357 27.73 19.47 -14.70
CA ARG A 357 29.07 20.05 -14.79
C ARG A 357 30.18 19.02 -14.56
N THR A 358 29.96 18.06 -13.67
CA THR A 358 31.00 17.09 -13.27
C THR A 358 30.93 15.77 -14.03
N GLY A 359 29.81 15.49 -14.69
CA GLY A 359 29.54 14.19 -15.32
C GLY A 359 29.52 13.04 -14.32
N ARG A 360 29.30 13.33 -13.03
CA ARG A 360 29.22 12.32 -11.97
C ARG A 360 27.79 11.85 -11.83
N ASP A 361 27.65 10.63 -11.32
CA ASP A 361 26.38 10.14 -10.82
C ASP A 361 26.05 10.78 -9.48
N TRP A 362 24.76 10.75 -9.14
CA TRP A 362 24.22 11.30 -7.90
C TRP A 362 25.04 10.83 -6.68
N PRO A 363 25.58 11.75 -5.84
CA PRO A 363 26.61 11.42 -4.84
C PRO A 363 26.04 10.77 -3.57
N HIS A 364 24.72 10.59 -3.50
CA HIS A 364 24.06 10.05 -2.33
C HIS A 364 23.33 8.75 -2.64
N GLU A 365 23.25 7.87 -1.66
CA GLU A 365 22.45 6.63 -1.80
C GLU A 365 20.95 6.95 -2.02
N TYR A 366 20.51 8.12 -1.53
CA TYR A 366 19.15 8.61 -1.66
C TYR A 366 19.13 9.98 -2.36
N PRO A 367 18.23 10.22 -3.32
CA PRO A 367 17.93 11.56 -3.83
C PRO A 367 17.39 12.46 -2.71
N LYS A 368 17.92 13.68 -2.62
CA LYS A 368 17.65 14.65 -1.54
C LYS A 368 17.26 15.96 -2.19
N PHE A 369 16.00 16.35 -2.03
CA PHE A 369 15.50 17.56 -2.68
C PHE A 369 14.61 18.33 -1.73
N SER A 370 14.91 19.62 -1.59
CA SER A 370 13.93 20.61 -1.18
C SER A 370 12.84 20.68 -2.25
N THR A 371 11.60 20.78 -1.81
CA THR A 371 10.47 21.00 -2.72
C THR A 371 10.24 22.49 -2.98
N ASN A 372 10.90 23.41 -2.28
CA ASN A 372 10.49 24.81 -2.29
C ASN A 372 10.76 25.52 -3.62
N GLN A 373 12.02 25.65 -4.03
CA GLN A 373 12.38 26.39 -5.24
C GLN A 373 11.96 25.63 -6.50
N THR A 374 12.26 24.33 -6.56
CA THR A 374 11.97 23.47 -7.71
C THR A 374 10.47 23.41 -8.03
N MET A 375 9.60 23.41 -7.01
CA MET A 375 8.15 23.41 -7.26
C MET A 375 7.63 24.76 -7.75
N GLU A 376 8.26 25.87 -7.37
CA GLU A 376 7.90 27.19 -7.89
C GLU A 376 8.18 27.27 -9.40
N GLU A 377 9.35 26.79 -9.81
CA GLU A 377 9.75 26.73 -11.23
C GLU A 377 8.84 25.80 -12.04
N ILE A 378 8.58 24.58 -11.54
CA ILE A 378 7.64 23.64 -12.15
C ILE A 378 6.24 24.28 -12.27
N ARG A 379 5.77 24.98 -11.24
CA ARG A 379 4.45 25.66 -11.27
C ARG A 379 4.42 26.75 -12.34
N GLU A 380 5.48 27.54 -12.49
CA GLU A 380 5.56 28.55 -13.55
C GLU A 380 5.61 27.92 -14.95
N GLU A 381 6.38 26.84 -15.12
CA GLU A 381 6.43 26.11 -16.39
C GLU A 381 5.05 25.52 -16.76
N LEU A 382 4.37 24.92 -15.80
CA LEU A 382 3.00 24.41 -15.95
C LEU A 382 2.00 25.51 -16.33
N LYS A 383 2.12 26.70 -15.73
CA LYS A 383 1.30 27.87 -16.09
C LYS A 383 1.58 28.31 -17.53
N LEU A 384 2.84 28.32 -17.97
CA LEU A 384 3.24 28.67 -19.34
C LEU A 384 2.71 27.65 -20.36
N ARG A 385 2.87 26.34 -20.10
CA ARG A 385 2.33 25.25 -20.93
C ARG A 385 0.80 25.33 -21.03
N GLY A 386 0.12 25.59 -19.92
CA GLY A 386 -1.33 25.78 -19.89
C GLY A 386 -1.80 26.96 -20.73
N LYS A 387 -1.10 28.11 -20.67
CA LYS A 387 -1.38 29.28 -21.52
C LYS A 387 -1.17 28.97 -23.01
N LYS A 388 -0.11 28.22 -23.35
CA LYS A 388 0.18 27.80 -24.74
C LYS A 388 -0.93 26.90 -25.30
N ARG A 389 -1.34 25.85 -24.57
CA ARG A 389 -2.43 24.95 -24.99
C ARG A 389 -3.75 25.68 -25.21
N LYS A 390 -4.11 26.63 -24.32
CA LYS A 390 -5.31 27.46 -24.50
C LYS A 390 -5.26 28.32 -25.76
N ARG A 391 -4.09 28.88 -26.10
CA ARG A 391 -3.89 29.65 -27.34
C ARG A 391 -4.01 28.76 -28.58
N GLU A 392 -3.45 27.54 -28.54
CA GLU A 392 -3.53 26.58 -29.64
C GLU A 392 -4.96 26.07 -29.85
N GLN A 393 -5.67 25.74 -28.76
CA GLN A 393 -7.07 25.32 -28.81
C GLN A 393 -7.96 26.42 -29.38
N LYS A 394 -7.78 27.67 -28.92
CA LYS A 394 -8.51 28.82 -29.47
C LYS A 394 -8.27 28.99 -30.96
N LYS A 395 -7.01 28.88 -31.42
CA LYS A 395 -6.70 28.94 -32.87
C LYS A 395 -7.40 27.83 -33.66
N LEU A 396 -7.53 26.64 -33.07
CA LEU A 396 -8.19 25.49 -33.69
C LEU A 396 -9.72 25.69 -33.78
N GLU A 397 -10.32 26.28 -32.75
CA GLU A 397 -11.73 26.66 -32.71
C GLU A 397 -12.01 27.78 -33.73
N ASP A 398 -11.21 28.85 -33.73
CA ASP A 398 -11.33 29.96 -34.69
C ASP A 398 -11.20 29.46 -36.15
N SER A 399 -10.34 28.48 -36.42
CA SER A 399 -10.16 27.89 -37.77
C SER A 399 -11.28 26.96 -38.23
N ARG A 400 -12.19 26.56 -37.35
CA ARG A 400 -13.36 25.74 -37.70
C ARG A 400 -14.57 26.58 -38.13
N ASP A 401 -14.57 27.85 -37.77
CA ASP A 401 -15.65 28.80 -38.07
C ASP A 401 -15.39 29.60 -39.36
N GLU A 402 -14.21 29.45 -39.97
CA GLU A 402 -13.83 29.92 -41.32
C GLU A 402 -14.08 28.84 -42.38
#